data_AF-A0A506U097-F1
#
_entry.id   AF-A0A506U097-F1
#
_cell.length_a   1.000
_cell.length_b   1.000
_cell.length_c   1.000
_cell.angle_alpha   90.00
_cell.angle_beta   90.00
_cell.angle_gamma   90.00
#
_symmetry.space_group_name_H-M   'P 1'
#
loop_
_entity.id
_entity.type
_entity.pdbx_description
1 polymer ?
#
loop_
_entity_poly.entity_id
_entity_poly.type
_entity_poly.pdbx_seq_one_letter_code
_entity_poly.pdbx_strand_id
1 'polypeptide(L)'
;MTQTINVGLPVERHAQLAALAHRDGTSLADTIGGFLTTAIHEGRIADELPGWTVERVGNTVRLAHPESDLHLRMKRSTAKSVADLLDRMAEPAGTQNAGWLDLDESFEILRRGTSVKITDTTTGAYRAVARSIAGDLARLLRKAAA
;
A
#
# COMPACT_ATOMS: atom_id res chain seq x y z
N MET A 1 3.59 -13.51 -4.29
CA MET A 1 3.82 -13.84 -2.86
C MET A 1 4.38 -12.59 -2.19
N THR A 2 3.90 -12.21 -1.01
CA THR A 2 4.53 -11.11 -0.23
C THR A 2 5.85 -11.63 0.31
N GLN A 3 6.97 -11.07 -0.12
CA GLN A 3 8.28 -11.42 0.44
C GLN A 3 8.32 -10.87 1.88
N THR A 4 8.61 -11.74 2.84
CA THR A 4 8.73 -11.37 4.25
C THR A 4 10.19 -11.41 4.65
N ILE A 5 10.60 -10.45 5.50
CA ILE A 5 11.93 -10.39 6.09
C ILE A 5 11.74 -10.59 7.59
N ASN A 6 12.52 -11.49 8.18
CA ASN A 6 12.52 -11.71 9.62
C ASN A 6 13.41 -10.67 10.30
N VAL A 7 12.82 -9.90 11.23
CA VAL A 7 13.56 -8.96 12.08
C VAL A 7 13.60 -9.54 13.48
N GLY A 8 14.81 -9.73 14.02
CA GLY A 8 15.00 -10.16 15.40
C GLY A 8 14.71 -9.03 16.37
N LEU A 9 13.93 -9.31 17.42
CA LEU A 9 13.65 -8.39 18.52
C LEU A 9 13.96 -9.06 19.86
N PRO A 10 14.47 -8.33 20.86
CA PRO A 10 14.49 -8.81 22.24
C PRO A 10 13.08 -9.26 22.67
N VAL A 11 13.00 -10.35 23.43
CA VAL A 11 11.74 -11.00 23.82
C VAL A 11 10.82 -10.01 24.55
N GLU A 12 11.39 -9.16 25.40
CA GLU A 12 10.68 -8.13 26.15
C GLU A 12 10.04 -7.09 25.21
N ARG A 13 10.74 -6.68 24.15
CA ARG A 13 10.22 -5.72 23.16
C ARG A 13 9.16 -6.34 22.28
N HIS A 14 9.32 -7.61 21.90
CA HIS A 14 8.27 -8.35 21.23
C HIS A 14 6.99 -8.43 22.08
N ALA A 15 7.12 -8.75 23.38
CA ALA A 15 5.97 -8.81 24.29
C ALA A 15 5.26 -7.45 24.43
N GLN A 16 6.01 -6.34 24.52
CA GLN A 16 5.46 -4.99 24.55
C GLN A 16 4.70 -4.64 23.26
N LEU A 17 5.28 -4.95 22.10
CA LEU A 17 4.61 -4.76 20.81
C LEU A 17 3.35 -5.60 20.68
N ALA A 18 3.37 -6.85 21.18
CA ALA A 18 2.21 -7.73 21.15
C ALA A 18 1.08 -7.21 22.06
N ALA A 19 1.42 -6.69 23.24
CA ALA A 19 0.45 -6.07 24.15
C ALA A 19 -0.17 -4.81 23.53
N LEU A 20 0.65 -3.99 22.85
CA LEU A 20 0.18 -2.81 22.11
C LEU A 20 -0.79 -3.19 20.99
N ALA A 21 -0.39 -4.15 20.15
CA ALA A 21 -1.21 -4.65 19.05
C ALA A 21 -2.56 -5.22 19.55
N HIS A 22 -2.54 -5.97 20.66
CA HIS A 22 -3.76 -6.49 21.26
C HIS A 22 -4.68 -5.39 21.78
N ARG A 23 -4.13 -4.39 22.49
CA ARG A 23 -4.88 -3.23 23.00
C ARG A 23 -5.57 -2.47 21.86
N ASP A 24 -4.88 -2.31 20.74
CA ASP A 24 -5.34 -1.52 19.60
C ASP A 24 -6.17 -2.36 18.59
N GLY A 25 -6.35 -3.66 18.83
CA GLY A 25 -7.09 -4.56 17.94
C GLY A 25 -6.43 -4.77 16.58
N THR A 26 -5.11 -4.60 16.49
CA THR A 26 -4.32 -4.67 15.25
C THR A 26 -3.36 -5.86 15.26
N SER A 27 -2.80 -6.21 14.09
CA SER A 27 -1.68 -7.15 14.02
C SER A 27 -0.37 -6.49 14.43
N LEU A 28 0.65 -7.28 14.79
CA LEU A 28 2.02 -6.78 15.01
C LEU A 28 2.55 -6.05 13.77
N ALA A 29 2.29 -6.58 12.58
CA ALA A 29 2.72 -5.98 11.32
C ALA A 29 2.05 -4.61 11.07
N ASP A 30 0.74 -4.49 11.35
CA ASP A 30 0.03 -3.21 11.24
C ASP A 30 0.52 -2.20 12.27
N THR A 31 0.88 -2.65 13.47
CA THR A 31 1.43 -1.81 14.54
C THR A 31 2.78 -1.22 14.12
N ILE A 32 3.66 -2.06 13.55
CA ILE A 32 4.94 -1.60 12.96
C ILE A 32 4.68 -0.65 11.79
N GLY A 33 3.72 -0.98 10.92
CA GLY A 33 3.31 -0.11 9.81
C GLY A 33 2.90 1.28 10.28
N GLY A 34 2.03 1.37 11.29
CA GLY A 34 1.59 2.65 11.86
C GLY A 34 2.73 3.46 12.48
N PHE A 35 3.69 2.79 13.13
CA PHE A 35 4.90 3.45 13.64
C PHE A 35 5.75 4.05 12.51
N LEU A 36 5.94 3.32 11.41
CA LEU A 36 6.68 3.81 10.24
C LEU A 36 5.97 4.97 9.55
N THR A 37 4.64 4.87 9.35
CA THR A 37 3.83 5.97 8.81
C THR A 37 3.94 7.22 9.67
N THR A 38 3.92 7.08 11.00
CA THR A 38 4.12 8.21 11.93
C THR A 38 5.52 8.83 11.75
N ALA A 39 6.56 8.00 11.63
CA ALA A 39 7.92 8.49 11.39
C ALA A 39 8.08 9.23 10.05
N ILE A 40 7.36 8.82 9.00
CA ILE A 40 7.29 9.54 7.72
C ILE A 40 6.64 10.92 7.91
N HIS A 41 5.48 10.97 8.57
CA HIS A 41 4.75 12.22 8.81
C HIS A 41 5.54 13.23 9.65
N GLU A 42 6.32 12.74 10.61
CA GLU A 42 7.22 13.55 11.43
C GLU A 42 8.51 13.97 10.71
N GLY A 43 8.73 13.50 9.48
CA GLY A 43 9.94 13.78 8.70
C GLY A 43 11.20 13.08 9.23
N ARG A 44 11.05 12.07 10.11
CA ARG A 44 12.17 11.27 10.62
C ARG A 44 12.74 10.33 9.55
N ILE A 45 11.91 9.92 8.60
CA ILE A 45 12.30 9.13 7.43
C ILE A 45 11.72 9.77 6.16
N ALA A 46 12.38 9.53 5.03
CA ALA A 46 11.96 10.08 3.74
C ALA A 46 10.56 9.59 3.36
N ASP A 47 9.80 10.48 2.72
CA ASP A 47 8.47 10.20 2.22
C ASP A 47 8.50 9.42 0.90
N GLU A 48 9.04 8.22 0.98
CA GLU A 48 9.25 7.30 -0.14
C GLU A 48 8.96 5.88 0.30
N LEU A 49 8.65 5.01 -0.66
CA LEU A 49 8.38 3.61 -0.41
C LEU A 49 9.41 2.77 -1.19
N PRO A 50 10.46 2.23 -0.52
CA PRO A 50 11.51 1.49 -1.21
C PRO A 50 10.97 0.39 -2.11
N GLY A 51 11.49 0.34 -3.34
CA GLY A 51 11.04 -0.58 -4.39
C GLY A 51 9.85 -0.07 -5.22
N TRP A 52 9.08 0.91 -4.76
CA TRP A 52 7.99 1.49 -5.54
C TRP A 52 8.40 2.79 -6.21
N THR A 53 8.05 2.92 -7.48
CA THR A 53 8.15 4.17 -8.22
C THR A 53 6.76 4.76 -8.39
N VAL A 54 6.52 5.93 -7.79
CA VAL A 54 5.28 6.70 -7.94
C VAL A 54 5.64 8.12 -8.34
N GLU A 55 5.48 8.45 -9.62
CA GLU A 55 5.93 9.74 -10.15
C GLU A 55 4.99 10.29 -11.22
N ARG A 56 5.02 11.61 -11.38
CA ARG A 56 4.31 12.31 -12.44
C ARG A 56 5.16 12.38 -13.71
N VAL A 57 4.60 11.93 -14.82
CA VAL A 57 5.21 12.03 -16.17
C VAL A 57 4.25 12.77 -17.08
N GLY A 58 4.45 14.08 -17.23
CA GLY A 58 3.55 14.95 -17.99
C GLY A 58 2.14 14.99 -17.41
N ASN A 59 1.15 14.51 -18.18
CA ASN A 59 -0.25 14.42 -17.75
C ASN A 59 -0.66 13.01 -17.24
N THR A 60 0.33 12.17 -16.96
CA THR A 60 0.13 10.81 -16.46
C THR A 60 0.91 10.59 -15.18
N VAL A 61 0.49 9.60 -14.40
CA VAL A 61 1.21 9.10 -13.22
C VAL A 61 1.70 7.70 -13.54
N ARG A 62 2.97 7.42 -13.23
CA ARG A 62 3.60 6.11 -13.32
C ARG A 62 3.58 5.47 -11.93
N LEU A 63 3.09 4.23 -11.86
CA LEU A 63 3.18 3.36 -10.70
C LEU A 63 3.92 2.09 -11.14
N ALA A 64 5.10 1.83 -10.58
CA ALA A 64 5.88 0.67 -10.96
C ALA A 64 6.53 -0.03 -9.76
N HIS A 65 6.76 -1.33 -9.91
CA HIS A 65 7.59 -2.11 -9.00
C HIS A 65 8.52 -3.04 -9.81
N PRO A 66 9.87 -2.93 -9.65
CA PRO A 66 10.82 -3.59 -10.53
C PRO A 66 10.81 -5.12 -10.40
N GLU A 67 10.41 -5.66 -9.24
CA GLU A 67 10.40 -7.12 -9.00
C GLU A 67 9.12 -7.84 -9.43
N SER A 68 8.10 -7.13 -9.93
CA SER A 68 6.80 -7.74 -10.25
C SER A 68 6.30 -7.47 -11.66
N ASP A 69 7.14 -6.94 -12.54
CA ASP A 69 6.80 -6.46 -13.89
C ASP A 69 5.57 -5.55 -13.95
N LEU A 70 5.15 -5.01 -12.80
CA LEU A 70 3.97 -4.17 -12.66
C LEU A 70 4.38 -2.77 -13.08
N HIS A 71 3.87 -2.33 -14.24
CA HIS A 71 4.19 -1.04 -14.83
C HIS A 71 2.93 -0.34 -15.31
N LEU A 72 2.28 0.38 -14.40
CA LEU A 72 1.04 1.08 -14.68
C LEU A 72 1.30 2.53 -15.04
N ARG A 73 0.61 3.01 -16.08
CA ARG A 73 0.58 4.41 -16.46
C ARG A 73 -0.86 4.86 -16.60
N MET A 74 -1.25 5.84 -15.81
CA MET A 74 -2.65 6.26 -15.70
C MET A 74 -2.78 7.78 -15.79
N LYS A 75 -3.94 8.26 -16.23
CA LYS A 75 -4.26 9.71 -16.18
C LYS A 75 -4.28 10.18 -14.73
N ARG A 76 -4.04 11.48 -14.51
CA ARG A 76 -4.04 12.07 -13.16
C ARG A 76 -5.38 11.87 -12.42
N SER A 77 -6.50 11.99 -13.12
CA SER A 77 -7.83 11.72 -12.55
C SER A 77 -7.96 10.28 -12.08
N THR A 78 -7.48 9.35 -12.89
CA THR A 78 -7.46 7.92 -12.58
C THR A 78 -6.56 7.62 -11.38
N ALA A 79 -5.36 8.22 -11.30
CA ALA A 79 -4.47 8.10 -10.15
C ALA A 79 -5.11 8.58 -8.84
N LYS A 80 -5.91 9.64 -8.89
CA LYS A 80 -6.67 10.11 -7.73
C LYS A 80 -7.73 9.10 -7.30
N SER A 81 -8.50 8.55 -8.25
CA SER A 81 -9.48 7.50 -7.97
C SER A 81 -8.84 6.23 -7.40
N VAL A 82 -7.67 5.84 -7.93
CA VAL A 82 -6.89 4.72 -7.39
C VAL A 82 -6.47 5.00 -5.95
N ALA A 83 -5.95 6.20 -5.68
CA ALA A 83 -5.53 6.56 -4.34
C ALA A 83 -6.70 6.47 -3.34
N ASP A 84 -7.87 6.98 -3.71
CA ASP A 84 -9.05 6.94 -2.84
C ASP A 84 -9.55 5.51 -2.63
N LEU A 85 -9.42 4.62 -3.62
CA LEU A 85 -9.71 3.20 -3.45
C LEU A 85 -8.71 2.51 -2.52
N LEU A 86 -7.42 2.74 -2.72
CA LEU A 86 -6.35 2.15 -1.92
C LEU A 86 -6.47 2.57 -0.45
N ASP A 87 -6.81 3.84 -0.18
CA ASP A 87 -7.07 4.32 1.19
C ASP A 87 -8.26 3.60 1.84
N ARG A 88 -9.37 3.44 1.12
CA ARG A 88 -10.53 2.68 1.64
C ARG A 88 -10.16 1.23 1.90
N MET A 89 -9.33 0.63 1.05
CA MET A 89 -8.83 -0.74 1.26
C MET A 89 -7.79 -0.84 2.37
N ALA A 90 -7.15 0.27 2.73
CA ALA A 90 -6.20 0.37 3.84
C ALA A 90 -6.89 0.40 5.22
N GLU A 91 -8.23 0.46 5.28
CA GLU A 91 -8.97 0.43 6.53
C GLU A 91 -9.07 -0.99 7.14
N PRO A 92 -9.12 -1.11 8.50
CA PRO A 92 -9.32 -2.38 9.19
C PRO A 92 -10.55 -3.17 8.71
N ALA A 93 -10.46 -4.50 8.70
CA ALA A 93 -11.53 -5.37 8.24
C ALA A 93 -12.73 -5.27 9.21
N GLY A 94 -13.80 -4.64 8.76
CA GLY A 94 -15.04 -4.35 9.51
C GLY A 94 -15.96 -3.44 8.70
N THR A 95 -15.37 -2.56 7.88
CA THR A 95 -16.02 -1.89 6.76
C THR A 95 -16.04 -2.84 5.56
N GLN A 96 -17.22 -3.28 5.15
CA GLN A 96 -17.39 -4.03 3.91
C GLN A 96 -16.79 -3.24 2.74
N ASN A 97 -16.03 -3.92 1.90
CA ASN A 97 -16.20 -3.95 0.45
C ASN A 97 -14.94 -4.58 -0.16
N ALA A 98 -15.10 -5.80 -0.70
CA ALA A 98 -14.31 -6.19 -1.85
C ALA A 98 -14.71 -5.22 -2.99
N GLY A 99 -14.06 -4.07 -3.04
CA GLY A 99 -14.23 -3.12 -4.14
C GLY A 99 -13.51 -3.68 -5.34
N TRP A 100 -14.25 -4.24 -6.30
CA TRP A 100 -13.73 -4.42 -7.64
C TRP A 100 -13.90 -3.08 -8.35
N LEU A 101 -12.78 -2.47 -8.71
CA LEU A 101 -12.79 -1.26 -9.52
C LEU A 101 -11.94 -1.54 -10.74
N ASP A 102 -12.63 -1.79 -11.85
CA ASP A 102 -12.04 -1.79 -13.18
C ASP A 102 -11.94 -0.32 -13.61
N LEU A 103 -10.82 0.29 -13.25
CA LEU A 103 -10.54 1.68 -13.57
C LEU A 103 -9.73 1.65 -14.87
N ASP A 104 -10.37 1.85 -16.02
CA ASP A 104 -9.76 1.59 -17.34
C ASP A 104 -9.39 0.10 -17.55
N GLU A 105 -9.53 -0.40 -18.79
CA GLU A 105 -9.31 -1.81 -19.20
C GLU A 105 -7.92 -2.40 -18.86
N SER A 106 -7.03 -1.62 -18.22
CA SER A 106 -5.63 -1.93 -17.95
C SER A 106 -5.29 -2.21 -16.49
N PHE A 107 -6.18 -2.03 -15.51
CA PHE A 107 -5.84 -2.42 -14.14
C PHE A 107 -7.00 -2.82 -13.22
N GLU A 108 -6.68 -3.72 -12.28
CA GLU A 108 -7.59 -4.24 -11.26
C GLU A 108 -6.96 -4.07 -9.87
N ILE A 109 -7.74 -3.61 -8.90
CA ILE A 109 -7.35 -3.55 -7.49
C ILE A 109 -8.33 -4.36 -6.66
N LEU A 110 -7.83 -5.31 -5.87
CA LEU A 110 -8.67 -6.28 -5.17
C LEU A 110 -8.13 -6.62 -3.79
N ARG A 111 -9.00 -6.57 -2.78
CA ARG A 111 -8.66 -6.98 -1.41
C ARG A 111 -8.55 -8.51 -1.30
N ARG A 112 -7.40 -9.00 -0.82
CA ARG A 112 -7.12 -10.43 -0.57
C ARG A 112 -6.79 -10.63 0.91
N GLY A 113 -7.84 -10.84 1.71
CA GLY A 113 -7.72 -10.96 3.17
C GLY A 113 -7.19 -9.67 3.80
N THR A 114 -5.99 -9.74 4.39
CA THR A 114 -5.27 -8.60 4.98
C THR A 114 -4.39 -7.84 3.98
N SER A 115 -4.32 -8.30 2.74
CA SER A 115 -3.51 -7.68 1.67
C SER A 115 -4.37 -7.02 0.59
N VAL A 116 -3.76 -6.13 -0.17
CA VAL A 116 -4.34 -5.51 -1.37
C VAL A 116 -3.55 -5.99 -2.58
N LYS A 117 -4.22 -6.58 -3.57
CA LYS A 117 -3.63 -7.00 -4.84
C LYS A 117 -3.86 -5.90 -5.87
N ILE A 118 -2.78 -5.46 -6.52
CA ILE A 118 -2.81 -4.55 -7.67
C ILE A 118 -2.38 -5.37 -8.89
N THR A 119 -3.20 -5.40 -9.93
CA THR A 119 -3.00 -6.18 -11.15
C THR A 119 -3.03 -5.24 -12.35
N ASP A 120 -2.08 -5.40 -13.26
CA ASP A 120 -2.18 -4.93 -14.64
C ASP A 120 -2.95 -5.98 -15.45
N THR A 121 -4.13 -5.64 -15.94
CA THR A 121 -5.00 -6.57 -16.67
C THR A 121 -4.53 -6.80 -18.11
N THR A 122 -3.65 -5.94 -18.64
CA THR A 122 -3.06 -6.09 -19.98
C THR A 122 -1.96 -7.13 -19.98
N THR A 123 -1.08 -7.08 -18.98
CA THR A 123 0.08 -7.98 -18.88
C THR A 123 -0.17 -9.19 -17.97
N GLY A 124 -1.18 -9.12 -17.10
CA GLY A 124 -1.42 -10.08 -16.03
C GLY A 124 -0.45 -9.93 -14.84
N ALA A 125 0.50 -8.98 -14.91
CA ALA A 125 1.44 -8.71 -13.84
C ALA A 125 0.70 -8.22 -12.60
N TYR A 126 1.11 -8.68 -11.42
CA TYR A 126 0.45 -8.27 -10.19
C TYR A 126 1.40 -8.21 -9.01
N ARG A 127 1.03 -7.38 -8.03
CA ARG A 127 1.68 -7.34 -6.72
C ARG A 127 0.66 -7.28 -5.60
N ALA A 128 0.83 -8.14 -4.61
CA ALA A 128 0.11 -8.06 -3.35
C ALA A 128 0.92 -7.23 -2.36
N VAL A 129 0.28 -6.25 -1.73
CA VAL A 129 0.88 -5.37 -0.72
C VAL A 129 0.16 -5.49 0.60
N ALA A 130 0.88 -5.26 1.70
CA ALA A 130 0.27 -5.11 3.00
C ALA A 130 -0.60 -3.84 3.06
N ARG A 131 -1.55 -3.82 4.00
CA ARG A 131 -2.51 -2.73 4.18
C ARG A 131 -1.85 -1.36 4.39
N SER A 132 -0.85 -1.29 5.26
CA SER A 132 -0.08 -0.06 5.51
C SER A 132 0.57 0.47 4.23
N ILE A 133 1.14 -0.43 3.44
CA ILE A 133 1.78 -0.12 2.16
C ILE A 133 0.76 0.40 1.15
N ALA A 134 -0.47 -0.12 1.14
CA ALA A 134 -1.55 0.42 0.30
C ALA A 134 -1.89 1.87 0.65
N GLY A 135 -1.93 2.23 1.95
CA GLY A 135 -2.11 3.61 2.39
C GLY A 135 -0.96 4.54 2.00
N ASP A 136 0.29 4.06 2.10
CA ASP A 136 1.44 4.81 1.60
C ASP A 136 1.39 5.03 0.09
N LEU A 137 1.01 4.01 -0.68
CA LEU A 137 0.82 4.12 -2.13
C LEU A 137 -0.29 5.12 -2.48
N ALA A 138 -1.42 5.10 -1.77
CA ALA A 138 -2.49 6.06 -1.96
C ALA A 138 -2.00 7.51 -1.76
N ARG A 139 -1.28 7.74 -0.66
CA ARG A 139 -0.69 9.05 -0.35
C ARG A 139 0.30 9.51 -1.43
N LEU A 140 1.20 8.63 -1.87
CA LEU A 140 2.16 8.93 -2.94
C LEU A 140 1.47 9.20 -4.29
N LEU A 141 0.41 8.44 -4.62
CA LEU A 141 -0.37 8.65 -5.83
C LEU A 141 -1.09 10.00 -5.81
N ARG A 142 -1.67 10.43 -4.69
CA ARG A 142 -2.27 11.77 -4.57
C ARG A 142 -1.24 12.87 -4.80
N LYS A 143 -0.06 12.72 -4.21
CA LYS A 143 1.05 13.67 -4.37
C LYS A 143 1.48 13.76 -5.84
N ALA A 144 1.61 12.63 -6.54
CA ALA A 144 1.96 12.60 -7.96
C ALA A 144 0.82 13.08 -8.88
N ALA A 145 -0.44 12.94 -8.46
CA ALA A 145 -1.62 13.36 -9.22
C ALA A 145 -1.95 14.85 -9.08
N ALA A 146 -1.42 15.54 -8.07
CA ALA A 146 -1.52 17.00 -7.89
C ALA A 146 -0.78 17.77 -8.99
#